data_AF-A0A932VC13-F1
#
_entry.id   AF-A0A932VC13-F1
#
_cell.length_a   1.000
_cell.length_b   1.000
_cell.length_c   1.000
_cell.angle_alpha   90.00
_cell.angle_beta   90.00
_cell.angle_gamma   90.00
#
_symmetry.space_group_name_H-M   'P 1'
#
loop_
_entity.id
_entity.type
_entity.pdbx_description
1 polymer ?
#
loop_
_entity_poly.entity_id
_entity_poly.type
_entity_poly.pdbx_seq_one_letter_code
_entity_poly.pdbx_strand_id
1 'polypeptide(L)'
;MKKKKSSDRVIAIAAIATAVAFSGCTRKAPETNAITDANLVTAGTTTSHTIGDSKIQFTVTPKNLVTDNAGSDPGALILGLPMSLLGKQNIFGGVITKVSDRNNQDLGMLKLTDLPPVPVIPKLAKTKDGTVLLGLYGCVSGCTPDKETELLATFPVLSVDDSKQLVMLDLSAVGSDFDLIGMLDPKGEATKLKTRKAQTAAVDYSQSTLVFDVDSHMIPVAASADDASAPETVFTTRWYLKLNAVTDPGFVARTPIDAVGFFKTERGSETKITRFSADAGPIKYYIKDVPAEFQAAFAAAFDGWNTELQKLVGDKLLSYEFIDSGDARSKLLVPGDVRYNIVAWDLVNKAPYGGLGPSVADQLTGQTFAANILIQGPHIIELYQKWFAASDTAQALIAIGQADSADQLLAQTKREVQASLAALKKGSSGAGKIQLSAGKKLAFRVVSQLPELEDPLMDRNDFDALPTGYSFASYMPGYFQDMLTHEMGHNLGLRHNFRGTLGAADGAPAQ
;
A
#
# COMPACT_ATOMS: atom_id res chain seq x y z
N MET A 1 -30.02 48.37 39.67
CA MET A 1 -28.82 48.26 40.54
C MET A 1 -28.82 46.82 41.07
N LYS A 2 -27.83 45.92 40.95
CA LYS A 2 -26.42 45.90 40.52
C LYS A 2 -26.19 44.65 39.63
N LYS A 3 -25.32 44.78 38.64
CA LYS A 3 -24.84 43.72 37.73
C LYS A 3 -23.90 42.74 38.46
N LYS A 4 -23.89 41.47 38.03
CA LYS A 4 -22.66 40.63 38.03
C LYS A 4 -22.71 39.65 36.84
N LYS A 5 -21.82 39.88 35.87
CA LYS A 5 -21.41 38.93 34.82
C LYS A 5 -20.33 38.01 35.42
N SER A 6 -20.33 36.71 35.13
CA SER A 6 -19.14 35.87 35.24
C SER A 6 -18.71 35.42 33.85
N SER A 7 -17.41 35.57 33.58
CA SER A 7 -16.73 35.33 32.31
C SER A 7 -16.25 33.90 32.17
N ASP A 8 -16.04 33.53 30.90
CA ASP A 8 -15.24 32.41 30.40
C ASP A 8 -13.90 32.20 31.10
N ARG A 9 -13.48 30.94 31.20
CA ARG A 9 -12.05 30.55 31.29
C ARG A 9 -11.79 29.25 30.54
N VAL A 10 -11.21 29.41 29.36
CA VAL A 10 -10.38 28.43 28.65
C VAL A 10 -9.09 28.24 29.45
N ILE A 11 -8.74 27.00 29.76
CA ILE A 11 -7.51 26.62 30.47
C ILE A 11 -6.42 26.38 29.43
N ALA A 12 -5.44 27.28 29.36
CA ALA A 12 -4.16 27.05 28.70
C ALA A 12 -3.19 26.43 29.72
N ILE A 13 -2.66 25.24 29.42
CA ILE A 13 -1.61 24.59 30.21
C ILE A 13 -0.27 24.99 29.62
N ALA A 14 0.45 25.85 30.35
CA ALA A 14 1.86 26.14 30.13
C ALA A 14 2.72 25.07 30.84
N ALA A 15 3.58 24.38 30.10
CA ALA A 15 4.58 23.48 30.68
C ALA A 15 5.91 24.22 30.83
N ILE A 16 6.39 24.22 32.07
CA ILE A 16 7.64 24.78 32.57
C ILE A 16 8.78 23.82 32.21
N ALA A 17 9.83 24.31 31.55
CA ALA A 17 11.08 23.58 31.38
C ALA A 17 12.20 24.31 32.14
N THR A 18 12.66 23.68 33.21
CA THR A 18 13.74 24.10 34.10
C THR A 18 15.08 24.01 33.38
N ALA A 19 15.85 25.11 33.39
CA ALA A 19 17.20 25.18 32.87
C ALA A 19 18.19 24.47 33.82
N VAL A 20 18.93 23.49 33.29
CA VAL A 20 20.17 22.99 33.89
C VAL A 20 21.33 23.49 33.03
N ALA A 21 22.18 24.31 33.62
CA ALA A 21 23.37 24.86 33.00
C ALA A 21 24.48 23.80 32.89
N PHE A 22 24.96 23.55 31.68
CA PHE A 22 26.29 22.97 31.45
C PHE A 22 27.12 23.98 30.65
N SER A 23 28.16 24.48 31.29
CA SER A 23 29.19 25.34 30.73
C SER A 23 30.16 24.55 29.86
N GLY A 24 30.50 25.08 28.68
CA GLY A 24 31.74 24.76 27.98
C GLY A 24 31.61 23.91 26.72
N CYS A 25 31.12 24.50 25.63
CA CYS A 25 31.57 24.17 24.27
C CYS A 25 31.08 25.26 23.30
N THR A 26 32.00 26.07 22.77
CA THR A 26 31.69 27.08 21.74
C THR A 26 31.26 26.38 20.46
N ARG A 27 29.94 26.28 20.22
CA ARG A 27 29.38 25.89 18.92
C ARG A 27 29.41 27.09 17.97
N LYS A 28 30.08 26.92 16.83
CA LYS A 28 29.93 27.75 15.63
C LYS A 28 28.43 27.88 15.31
N ALA A 29 27.98 29.08 14.96
CA ALA A 29 26.61 29.33 14.49
C ALA A 29 26.27 28.38 13.32
N PRO A 30 25.01 27.91 13.19
CA PRO A 30 24.60 27.15 12.02
C PRO A 30 24.76 28.05 10.78
N GLU A 31 25.54 27.58 9.80
CA GLU A 31 25.63 28.23 8.49
C GLU A 31 24.23 28.25 7.87
N THR A 32 23.73 29.45 7.59
CA THR A 32 22.55 29.68 6.77
C THR A 32 22.84 29.14 5.37
N ASN A 33 22.27 27.99 5.01
CA ASN A 33 22.29 27.49 3.64
C ASN A 33 21.35 28.34 2.77
N ALA A 34 21.79 29.53 2.40
CA ALA A 34 21.17 30.27 1.30
C ALA A 34 21.30 29.44 0.01
N ILE A 35 20.25 29.41 -0.80
CA ILE A 35 20.31 28.79 -2.13
C ILE A 35 21.30 29.59 -2.97
N THR A 36 22.46 29.02 -3.24
CA THR A 36 23.43 29.55 -4.20
C THR A 36 23.20 28.89 -5.57
N ASP A 37 23.68 29.49 -6.66
CA ASP A 37 23.62 28.91 -8.01
C ASP A 37 24.18 27.47 -8.09
N ALA A 38 24.96 27.04 -7.10
CA ALA A 38 25.46 25.67 -6.96
C ALA A 38 24.36 24.61 -6.65
N ASN A 39 23.19 25.03 -6.15
CA ASN A 39 22.05 24.15 -5.85
C ASN A 39 21.09 23.99 -7.04
N LEU A 40 21.30 24.73 -8.13
CA LEU A 40 20.48 24.69 -9.32
C LEU A 40 21.20 23.88 -10.40
N VAL A 41 20.57 22.79 -10.85
CA VAL A 41 21.06 22.08 -12.03
C VAL A 41 20.53 22.82 -13.25
N THR A 42 21.43 23.33 -14.10
CA THR A 42 21.05 23.82 -15.42
C THR A 42 20.42 22.65 -16.16
N ALA A 43 19.14 22.75 -16.52
CA ALA A 43 18.56 21.77 -17.43
C ALA A 43 19.38 21.85 -18.73
N GLY A 44 20.28 20.88 -18.90
CA GLY A 44 20.82 20.56 -20.22
C GLY A 44 19.63 20.49 -21.16
N THR A 45 19.82 21.01 -22.37
CA THR A 45 18.82 21.07 -23.45
C THR A 45 17.69 20.07 -23.21
N THR A 46 16.44 20.50 -23.28
CA THR A 46 15.34 19.63 -23.71
C THR A 46 15.64 19.16 -25.14
N THR A 47 16.77 18.51 -25.36
CA THR A 47 16.94 17.53 -26.38
C THR A 47 15.99 16.44 -25.92
N SER A 48 14.83 16.40 -26.58
CA SER A 48 14.24 15.12 -26.93
C SER A 48 15.36 14.30 -27.57
N HIS A 49 16.18 13.65 -26.75
CA HIS A 49 17.13 12.68 -27.23
C HIS A 49 16.26 11.51 -27.61
N THR A 50 15.94 11.36 -28.89
CA THR A 50 15.36 10.11 -29.42
C THR A 50 16.45 9.05 -29.46
N ILE A 51 16.83 8.50 -28.29
CA ILE A 51 17.71 7.35 -28.15
C ILE A 51 16.93 6.14 -27.61
N GLY A 52 16.86 5.08 -28.42
CA GLY A 52 16.49 3.67 -28.14
C GLY A 52 15.57 3.28 -26.98
N ASP A 53 14.42 2.70 -27.35
CA ASP A 53 13.67 1.61 -26.70
C ASP A 53 13.23 1.65 -25.23
N SER A 54 13.52 2.69 -24.44
CA SER A 54 12.97 2.83 -23.09
C SER A 54 12.92 4.31 -22.68
N LYS A 55 11.86 5.04 -23.04
CA LYS A 55 11.65 6.40 -22.54
C LYS A 55 10.28 6.56 -21.93
N ILE A 56 10.24 6.47 -20.60
CA ILE A 56 9.15 7.03 -19.82
C ILE A 56 9.77 8.24 -19.14
N GLN A 57 9.35 9.42 -19.59
CA GLN A 57 9.55 10.66 -18.86
C GLN A 57 8.16 11.08 -18.39
N PHE A 58 7.98 11.22 -17.07
CA PHE A 58 6.81 11.90 -16.53
C PHE A 58 7.04 13.40 -16.69
N THR A 59 6.85 13.90 -17.90
CA THR A 59 7.06 15.31 -18.23
C THR A 59 5.78 16.08 -17.94
N VAL A 60 5.73 16.68 -16.74
CA VAL A 60 4.67 17.63 -16.43
C VAL A 60 4.94 18.91 -17.20
N THR A 61 4.08 19.21 -18.17
CA THR A 61 4.09 20.53 -18.83
C THR A 61 3.25 21.48 -17.97
N PRO A 62 3.81 22.58 -17.44
CA PRO A 62 3.03 23.54 -16.67
C PRO A 62 1.88 24.07 -17.53
N LYS A 63 0.63 23.75 -17.16
CA LYS A 63 -0.55 24.38 -17.74
C LYS A 63 -1.09 25.39 -16.74
N ASN A 64 -1.05 26.67 -17.12
CA ASN A 64 -1.61 27.80 -16.38
C ASN A 64 -1.02 27.96 -14.96
N LEU A 65 0.20 28.50 -14.88
CA LEU A 65 0.71 29.07 -13.63
C LEU A 65 -0.21 30.25 -13.27
N VAL A 66 -1.11 30.07 -12.30
CA VAL A 66 -1.84 31.19 -11.69
C VAL A 66 -0.84 31.93 -10.81
N THR A 67 -0.17 32.91 -11.40
CA THR A 67 0.60 33.90 -10.66
C THR A 67 -0.37 34.92 -10.10
N ASP A 68 -1.02 34.63 -8.97
CA ASP A 68 -1.50 35.68 -8.08
C ASP A 68 -1.93 35.13 -6.73
N ASN A 69 -1.28 35.65 -5.69
CA ASN A 69 -1.61 35.63 -4.27
C ASN A 69 -1.98 34.28 -3.64
N ALA A 70 -1.16 33.87 -2.66
CA ALA A 70 -1.49 32.89 -1.64
C ALA A 70 -2.72 33.34 -0.82
N GLY A 71 -3.90 33.19 -1.43
CA GLY A 71 -5.19 33.12 -0.79
C GLY A 71 -5.61 31.67 -0.71
N SER A 72 -6.25 31.31 0.39
CA SER A 72 -6.82 29.99 0.69
C SER A 72 -7.89 29.60 -0.33
N ASP A 73 -7.50 29.17 -1.53
CA ASP A 73 -8.39 28.42 -2.42
C ASP A 73 -8.45 26.97 -1.92
N PRO A 74 -9.62 26.49 -1.43
CA PRO A 74 -9.79 25.11 -0.99
C PRO A 74 -9.59 24.07 -2.11
N GLY A 75 -9.50 24.50 -3.38
CA GLY A 75 -9.20 23.66 -4.53
C GLY A 75 -7.73 23.64 -4.96
N ALA A 76 -6.86 24.46 -4.35
CA ALA A 76 -5.44 24.50 -4.71
C ALA A 76 -4.69 23.32 -4.08
N LEU A 77 -4.20 22.40 -4.93
CA LEU A 77 -3.43 21.22 -4.50
C LEU A 77 -1.94 21.58 -4.33
N ILE A 78 -1.71 22.54 -3.44
CA ILE A 78 -0.39 23.11 -3.14
C ILE A 78 0.18 22.44 -1.91
N LEU A 79 1.46 22.07 -1.98
CA LEU A 79 2.16 21.38 -0.89
C LEU A 79 3.55 21.98 -0.66
N GLY A 80 3.90 22.22 0.61
CA GLY A 80 5.25 22.58 1.01
C GLY A 80 6.11 21.34 1.23
N LEU A 81 7.11 21.10 0.38
CA LEU A 81 8.11 20.05 0.54
C LEU A 81 9.33 20.60 1.31
N PRO A 82 9.75 19.99 2.44
CA PRO A 82 10.94 20.44 3.15
C PRO A 82 12.20 20.39 2.29
N MET A 83 12.95 21.49 2.27
CA MET A 83 14.21 21.61 1.53
C MET A 83 15.27 20.61 1.99
N SER A 84 15.18 20.12 3.23
CA SER A 84 16.04 19.07 3.77
C SER A 84 15.94 17.74 3.01
N LEU A 85 14.89 17.54 2.21
CA LEU A 85 14.72 16.36 1.35
C LEU A 85 15.49 16.47 0.03
N LEU A 86 15.82 17.69 -0.41
CA LEU A 86 16.52 17.93 -1.66
C LEU A 86 17.95 17.37 -1.61
N GLY A 87 18.37 16.74 -2.71
CA GLY A 87 19.69 16.12 -2.81
C GLY A 87 19.88 14.89 -1.91
N LYS A 88 18.85 14.45 -1.18
CA LYS A 88 18.86 13.23 -0.37
C LYS A 88 18.24 12.07 -1.12
N GLN A 89 18.62 10.87 -0.76
CA GLN A 89 17.99 9.67 -1.27
C GLN A 89 16.53 9.63 -0.82
N ASN A 90 15.62 9.40 -1.75
CA ASN A 90 14.19 9.24 -1.54
C ASN A 90 13.72 7.98 -2.26
N ILE A 91 12.52 7.54 -1.92
CA ILE A 91 11.83 6.44 -2.57
C ILE A 91 10.56 7.00 -3.21
N PHE A 92 10.40 6.75 -4.51
CA PHE A 92 9.23 7.14 -5.27
C PHE A 92 8.44 5.92 -5.73
N GLY A 93 7.12 5.95 -5.59
CA GLY A 93 6.26 4.85 -6.04
C GLY A 93 4.80 5.26 -6.08
N GLY A 94 3.95 4.30 -6.44
CA GLY A 94 2.50 4.49 -6.51
C GLY A 94 1.76 3.20 -6.21
N VAL A 95 0.59 3.30 -5.57
CA VAL A 95 -0.25 2.16 -5.18
C VAL A 95 -1.71 2.46 -5.53
N ILE A 96 -2.41 1.52 -6.16
CA ILE A 96 -3.87 1.62 -6.33
C ILE A 96 -4.53 1.40 -4.97
N THR A 97 -5.09 2.45 -4.37
CA THR A 97 -5.73 2.38 -3.05
C THR A 97 -7.22 2.10 -3.13
N LYS A 98 -7.85 2.41 -4.26
CA LYS A 98 -9.29 2.28 -4.46
C LYS A 98 -9.65 1.96 -5.91
N VAL A 99 -10.69 1.15 -6.07
CA VAL A 99 -11.40 0.90 -7.33
C VAL A 99 -12.89 1.14 -7.04
N SER A 100 -13.58 1.91 -7.88
CA SER A 100 -14.98 2.27 -7.61
C SER A 100 -15.97 1.15 -7.94
N ASP A 101 -15.64 0.29 -8.90
CA ASP A 101 -16.46 -0.87 -9.26
C ASP A 101 -16.21 -2.01 -8.26
N ARG A 102 -17.12 -2.11 -7.28
CA ARG A 102 -17.03 -3.05 -6.16
C ARG A 102 -17.39 -4.48 -6.54
N ASN A 103 -18.13 -4.64 -7.64
CA ASN A 103 -18.72 -5.92 -8.04
C ASN A 103 -17.88 -6.63 -9.11
N ASN A 104 -17.09 -5.87 -9.86
CA ASN A 104 -16.17 -6.41 -10.85
C ASN A 104 -14.91 -6.96 -10.19
N GLN A 105 -14.82 -8.29 -10.15
CA GLN A 105 -13.74 -9.02 -9.51
C GLN A 105 -12.40 -8.84 -10.23
N ASP A 106 -12.43 -8.68 -11.55
CA ASP A 106 -11.21 -8.45 -12.35
C ASP A 106 -10.54 -7.15 -11.97
N LEU A 107 -11.36 -6.12 -11.72
CA LEU A 107 -10.88 -4.82 -11.30
C LEU A 107 -10.61 -4.76 -9.80
N GLY A 108 -11.37 -5.50 -8.99
CA GLY A 108 -11.17 -5.61 -7.55
C GLY A 108 -9.77 -6.13 -7.18
N MET A 109 -9.24 -7.08 -7.97
CA MET A 109 -7.87 -7.60 -7.87
C MET A 109 -6.78 -6.53 -8.06
N LEU A 110 -7.07 -5.42 -8.71
CA LEU A 110 -6.08 -4.37 -8.96
C LEU A 110 -5.79 -3.52 -7.72
N LYS A 111 -6.61 -3.61 -6.66
CA LYS A 111 -6.32 -2.93 -5.39
C LYS A 111 -4.99 -3.41 -4.82
N LEU A 112 -4.20 -2.48 -4.29
CA LEU A 112 -2.82 -2.66 -3.85
C LEU A 112 -1.81 -3.01 -4.96
N THR A 113 -2.21 -2.99 -6.24
CA THR A 113 -1.23 -3.00 -7.33
C THR A 113 -0.29 -1.82 -7.16
N ASP A 114 1.00 -2.09 -7.17
CA ASP A 114 2.01 -1.08 -6.89
C ASP A 114 3.07 -0.99 -7.98
N LEU A 115 3.67 0.20 -8.08
CA LEU A 115 4.97 0.38 -8.69
C LEU A 115 6.04 0.00 -7.66
N PRO A 116 6.83 -1.07 -7.89
CA PRO A 116 7.91 -1.41 -6.98
C PRO A 116 8.82 -0.19 -6.80
N PRO A 117 9.13 0.21 -5.56
CA PRO A 117 9.61 1.54 -5.30
C PRO A 117 10.93 1.84 -6.01
N VAL A 118 11.04 3.08 -6.52
CA VAL A 118 12.19 3.53 -7.29
C VAL A 118 13.05 4.46 -6.43
N PRO A 119 14.35 4.18 -6.27
CA PRO A 119 15.26 5.10 -5.62
C PRO A 119 15.42 6.38 -6.48
N VAL A 120 15.19 7.54 -5.87
CA VAL A 120 15.29 8.85 -6.53
C VAL A 120 15.98 9.89 -5.66
N ILE A 121 16.55 10.91 -6.28
CA ILE A 121 17.11 12.10 -5.64
C ILE A 121 16.34 13.32 -6.18
N PRO A 122 15.52 13.99 -5.37
CA PRO A 122 14.83 15.19 -5.78
C PRO A 122 15.82 16.37 -5.85
N LYS A 123 15.83 17.09 -6.96
CA LYS A 123 16.68 18.27 -7.19
C LYS A 123 15.87 19.38 -7.85
N LEU A 124 16.20 20.63 -7.54
CA LEU A 124 15.65 21.76 -8.28
C LEU A 124 16.37 21.90 -9.62
N ALA A 125 15.59 22.03 -10.68
CA ALA A 125 16.06 22.27 -12.03
C ALA A 125 15.41 23.54 -12.57
N LYS A 126 16.15 24.30 -13.38
CA LYS A 126 15.64 25.49 -14.04
C LYS A 126 15.55 25.25 -15.54
N THR A 127 14.38 25.48 -16.11
CA THR A 127 14.14 25.38 -17.55
C THR A 127 14.71 26.60 -18.27
N LYS A 128 14.79 26.55 -19.61
CA LYS A 128 15.35 27.65 -20.43
C LYS A 128 14.56 28.94 -20.33
N ASP A 129 13.25 28.83 -20.18
CA ASP A 129 12.30 29.93 -19.93
C ASP A 129 12.35 30.45 -18.49
N GLY A 130 13.17 29.85 -17.63
CA GLY A 130 13.41 30.31 -16.26
C GLY A 130 12.47 29.70 -15.21
N THR A 131 11.53 28.85 -15.62
CA THR A 131 10.65 28.10 -14.74
C THR A 131 11.46 27.14 -13.88
N VAL A 132 11.15 27.09 -12.58
CA VAL A 132 11.78 26.17 -11.64
C VAL A 132 10.90 24.93 -11.51
N LEU A 133 11.52 23.75 -11.58
CA LEU A 133 10.86 22.46 -11.43
C LEU A 133 11.60 21.66 -10.36
N LEU A 134 10.86 20.78 -9.67
CA LEU A 134 11.44 19.73 -8.87
C LEU A 134 11.58 18.48 -9.73
N GLY A 135 12.80 18.13 -10.12
CA GLY A 135 13.10 16.90 -10.85
C GLY A 135 13.40 15.74 -9.90
N LEU A 136 12.82 14.57 -10.15
CA LEU A 136 13.18 13.31 -9.52
C LEU A 136 14.18 12.57 -10.39
N TYR A 137 15.42 12.45 -9.92
CA TYR A 137 16.49 11.78 -10.65
C TYR A 137 16.72 10.40 -10.05
N GLY A 138 16.57 9.33 -10.83
CA GLY A 138 16.67 7.97 -10.30
C GLY A 138 17.10 6.94 -11.32
N CYS A 139 16.95 5.68 -10.94
CA CYS A 139 17.24 4.54 -11.80
C CYS A 139 16.13 3.49 -11.67
N VAL A 140 15.63 2.99 -12.81
CA VAL A 140 14.50 2.05 -12.86
C VAL A 140 14.90 0.57 -12.91
N SER A 141 16.15 0.28 -13.29
CA SER A 141 16.65 -1.10 -13.45
C SER A 141 18.17 -1.20 -13.29
N GLY A 142 18.65 -2.22 -12.59
CA GLY A 142 20.08 -2.52 -12.44
C GLY A 142 20.81 -1.36 -11.79
N CYS A 143 20.26 -0.85 -10.69
CA CYS A 143 20.72 0.35 -10.03
C CYS A 143 21.85 0.03 -9.05
N THR A 144 22.92 0.81 -9.14
CA THR A 144 24.04 0.79 -8.19
C THR A 144 24.23 2.20 -7.63
N PRO A 145 24.86 2.36 -6.46
CA PRO A 145 25.12 3.69 -5.88
C PRO A 145 25.82 4.66 -6.83
N ASP A 146 26.70 4.16 -7.71
CA ASP A 146 27.52 4.96 -8.62
C ASP A 146 26.89 5.16 -10.02
N LYS A 147 25.70 4.60 -10.27
CA LYS A 147 25.06 4.69 -11.58
C LYS A 147 24.51 6.09 -11.82
N GLU A 148 24.73 6.62 -13.01
CA GLU A 148 24.15 7.89 -13.42
C GLU A 148 22.61 7.84 -13.35
N THR A 149 22.02 8.85 -12.73
CA THR A 149 20.58 8.95 -12.52
C THR A 149 19.91 9.68 -13.67
N GLU A 150 18.81 9.12 -14.18
CA GLU A 150 17.99 9.72 -15.22
C GLU A 150 16.86 10.55 -14.60
N LEU A 151 16.43 11.62 -15.27
CA LEU A 151 15.24 12.37 -14.87
C LEU A 151 13.99 11.52 -15.12
N LEU A 152 13.32 11.11 -14.05
CA LEU A 152 12.12 10.27 -14.10
C LEU A 152 10.87 11.15 -14.14
N ALA A 153 10.75 12.11 -13.22
CA ALA A 153 9.56 12.94 -13.10
C ALA A 153 9.90 14.39 -12.77
N THR A 154 9.00 15.31 -13.11
CA THR A 154 9.11 16.73 -12.77
C THR A 154 7.84 17.23 -12.10
N PHE A 155 7.97 18.08 -11.09
CA PHE A 155 6.85 18.76 -10.45
C PHE A 155 7.00 20.28 -10.58
N PRO A 156 5.92 21.00 -10.89
CA PRO A 156 5.94 22.47 -10.91
C PRO A 156 6.27 23.05 -9.54
N VAL A 157 7.24 23.97 -9.48
CA VAL A 157 7.56 24.74 -8.28
C VAL A 157 6.91 26.11 -8.39
N LEU A 158 6.04 26.45 -7.45
CA LEU A 158 5.43 27.78 -7.36
C LEU A 158 6.39 28.79 -6.76
N SER A 159 7.03 28.41 -5.67
CA SER A 159 7.95 29.27 -4.94
C SER A 159 8.89 28.46 -4.05
N VAL A 160 9.95 29.10 -3.61
CA VAL A 160 10.84 28.59 -2.57
C VAL A 160 10.79 29.57 -1.41
N ASP A 161 10.36 29.09 -0.24
CA ASP A 161 10.26 29.87 0.99
C ASP A 161 11.47 29.54 1.87
N ASP A 162 12.56 30.29 1.68
CA ASP A 162 13.80 30.13 2.45
C ASP A 162 13.57 30.34 3.95
N SER A 163 12.60 31.17 4.34
CA SER A 163 12.32 31.43 5.76
C SER A 163 11.74 30.21 6.46
N LYS A 164 10.91 29.44 5.75
CA LYS A 164 10.30 28.20 6.24
C LYS A 164 11.06 26.94 5.83
N GLN A 165 12.08 27.08 5.00
CA GLN A 165 12.83 25.97 4.40
C GLN A 165 11.91 25.01 3.62
N LEU A 166 10.99 25.57 2.82
CA LEU A 166 10.01 24.82 2.03
C LEU A 166 10.10 25.14 0.54
N VAL A 167 9.93 24.12 -0.31
CA VAL A 167 9.64 24.26 -1.74
C VAL A 167 8.13 24.08 -1.91
N MET A 168 7.44 25.10 -2.41
CA MET A 168 6.01 25.04 -2.67
C MET A 168 5.76 24.41 -4.04
N LEU A 169 5.10 23.26 -4.06
CA LEU A 169 4.76 22.52 -5.27
C LEU A 169 3.29 22.73 -5.63
N ASP A 170 3.00 22.86 -6.93
CA ASP A 170 1.63 22.76 -7.45
C ASP A 170 1.42 21.39 -8.07
N LEU A 171 0.57 20.59 -7.42
CA LEU A 171 0.24 19.24 -7.86
C LEU A 171 -1.11 19.20 -8.58
N SER A 172 -1.77 20.34 -8.83
CA SER A 172 -3.12 20.37 -9.40
C SER A 172 -3.18 19.77 -10.81
N ALA A 173 -2.13 19.99 -11.60
CA ALA A 173 -2.06 19.57 -13.00
C ALA A 173 -1.31 18.24 -13.24
N VAL A 174 -0.71 17.62 -12.21
CA VAL A 174 0.14 16.43 -12.43
C VAL A 174 -0.67 15.16 -12.66
N GLY A 175 -1.96 15.14 -12.31
CA GLY A 175 -2.79 13.94 -12.37
C GLY A 175 -2.87 13.29 -13.76
N SER A 176 -2.80 14.06 -14.85
CA SER A 176 -2.78 13.47 -16.21
C SER A 176 -1.50 12.70 -16.51
N ASP A 177 -0.38 13.12 -15.93
CA ASP A 177 0.93 12.49 -16.16
C ASP A 177 1.14 11.27 -15.26
N PHE A 178 0.38 11.18 -14.17
CA PHE A 178 0.43 10.13 -13.17
C PHE A 178 -0.81 9.22 -13.19
N ASP A 179 -1.49 9.13 -14.35
CA ASP A 179 -2.55 8.16 -14.60
C ASP A 179 -1.97 6.74 -14.70
N LEU A 180 -1.85 6.09 -13.54
CA LEU A 180 -1.27 4.77 -13.44
C LEU A 180 -1.98 3.78 -14.37
N ILE A 181 -3.30 3.68 -14.34
CA ILE A 181 -4.00 2.67 -15.15
C ILE A 181 -3.81 2.94 -16.64
N GLY A 182 -3.92 4.21 -17.08
CA GLY A 182 -3.66 4.58 -18.46
C GLY A 182 -2.23 4.28 -18.92
N MET A 183 -1.24 4.36 -18.01
CA MET A 183 0.13 3.94 -18.32
C MET A 183 0.30 2.42 -18.44
N LEU A 184 -0.44 1.67 -17.62
CA LEU A 184 -0.31 0.22 -17.51
C LEU A 184 -1.11 -0.54 -18.55
N ASP A 185 -2.25 0.00 -18.94
CA ASP A 185 -3.17 -0.57 -19.92
C ASP A 185 -3.68 0.51 -20.89
N PRO A 186 -2.80 1.16 -21.67
CA PRO A 186 -3.15 2.32 -22.49
C PRO A 186 -4.21 2.06 -23.55
N LYS A 187 -4.39 0.79 -23.93
CA LYS A 187 -5.38 0.34 -24.91
C LYS A 187 -6.62 -0.28 -24.27
N GLY A 188 -6.64 -0.46 -22.95
CA GLY A 188 -7.72 -1.18 -22.28
C GLY A 188 -7.79 -2.66 -22.64
N GLU A 189 -6.67 -3.29 -23.01
CA GLU A 189 -6.64 -4.69 -23.40
C GLU A 189 -6.89 -5.60 -22.18
N ALA A 190 -6.39 -5.23 -21.01
CA ALA A 190 -6.55 -6.00 -19.77
C ALA A 190 -7.85 -5.64 -19.03
N THR A 191 -8.07 -4.35 -18.79
CA THR A 191 -9.18 -3.82 -17.99
C THR A 191 -10.48 -3.66 -18.79
N LYS A 192 -10.40 -3.64 -20.13
CA LYS A 192 -11.50 -3.24 -21.04
C LYS A 192 -11.96 -1.81 -20.83
N LEU A 193 -11.14 -1.00 -20.17
CA LEU A 193 -11.39 0.41 -19.88
C LEU A 193 -10.33 1.29 -20.54
N LYS A 194 -10.69 2.53 -20.89
CA LYS A 194 -9.77 3.57 -21.34
C LYS A 194 -9.96 4.82 -20.49
N THR A 195 -8.89 5.58 -20.28
CA THR A 195 -8.93 6.84 -19.54
C THR A 195 -9.76 7.86 -20.29
N ARG A 196 -10.78 8.41 -19.62
CA ARG A 196 -11.49 9.62 -20.04
C ARG A 196 -10.78 10.86 -19.50
N LYS A 197 -10.42 10.84 -18.22
CA LYS A 197 -9.76 11.93 -17.52
C LYS A 197 -8.95 11.38 -16.34
N ALA A 198 -7.81 11.98 -16.05
CA ALA A 198 -7.10 11.78 -14.79
C ALA A 198 -6.81 13.13 -14.14
N GLN A 199 -6.94 13.22 -12.82
CA GLN A 199 -6.73 14.45 -12.07
C GLN A 199 -6.19 14.16 -10.68
N THR A 200 -5.39 15.08 -10.14
CA THR A 200 -4.98 15.00 -8.74
C THR A 200 -6.20 15.29 -7.87
N ALA A 201 -6.46 14.43 -6.89
CA ALA A 201 -7.64 14.48 -6.03
C ALA A 201 -7.31 14.96 -4.61
N ALA A 202 -6.12 14.63 -4.10
CA ALA A 202 -5.67 15.01 -2.77
C ALA A 202 -4.15 15.08 -2.70
N VAL A 203 -3.63 15.88 -1.75
CA VAL A 203 -2.20 15.99 -1.45
C VAL A 203 -2.02 16.04 0.07
N ASP A 204 -0.94 15.44 0.57
CA ASP A 204 -0.58 15.50 1.99
C ASP A 204 0.93 15.33 2.18
N TYR A 205 1.47 15.90 3.25
CA TYR A 205 2.84 15.68 3.69
C TYR A 205 2.86 15.40 5.19
N SER A 206 3.23 14.18 5.55
CA SER A 206 3.42 13.80 6.95
C SER A 206 4.35 12.60 7.05
N GLN A 207 4.94 12.39 8.23
CA GLN A 207 5.91 11.30 8.46
C GLN A 207 7.05 11.27 7.43
N SER A 208 7.56 12.45 7.07
CA SER A 208 8.61 12.64 6.04
C SER A 208 8.26 12.02 4.68
N THR A 209 6.96 11.97 4.37
CA THR A 209 6.42 11.35 3.17
C THR A 209 5.41 12.29 2.52
N LEU A 210 5.71 12.71 1.30
CA LEU A 210 4.77 13.37 0.41
C LEU A 210 3.88 12.29 -0.20
N VAL A 211 2.57 12.49 -0.18
CA VAL A 211 1.61 11.66 -0.89
C VAL A 211 0.66 12.53 -1.72
N PHE A 212 0.24 12.02 -2.87
CA PHE A 212 -0.83 12.63 -3.65
C PHE A 212 -1.66 11.55 -4.33
N ASP A 213 -2.97 11.75 -4.33
CA ASP A 213 -3.92 10.84 -4.96
C ASP A 213 -4.23 11.34 -6.37
N VAL A 214 -4.25 10.42 -7.32
CA VAL A 214 -4.71 10.65 -8.70
C VAL A 214 -5.94 9.78 -8.93
N ASP A 215 -7.05 10.43 -9.27
CA ASP A 215 -8.28 9.75 -9.70
C ASP A 215 -8.26 9.61 -11.22
N SER A 216 -8.18 8.37 -11.70
CA SER A 216 -8.30 7.99 -13.11
C SER A 216 -9.75 7.60 -13.39
N HIS A 217 -10.48 8.48 -14.06
CA HIS A 217 -11.84 8.26 -14.52
C HIS A 217 -11.81 7.51 -15.85
N MET A 218 -12.29 6.27 -15.84
CA MET A 218 -12.20 5.36 -16.97
C MET A 218 -13.57 4.91 -17.44
N ILE A 219 -13.68 4.67 -18.74
CA ILE A 219 -14.90 4.20 -19.39
C ILE A 219 -14.62 2.98 -20.26
N PRO A 220 -15.64 2.16 -20.59
CA PRO A 220 -15.47 1.05 -21.53
C PRO A 220 -14.78 1.50 -22.81
N VAL A 221 -13.83 0.69 -23.32
CA VAL A 221 -13.09 0.99 -24.55
C VAL A 221 -14.03 1.27 -25.74
N ALA A 222 -15.16 0.57 -25.79
CA ALA A 222 -16.19 0.71 -26.81
C ALA A 222 -17.02 2.02 -26.72
N ALA A 223 -17.04 2.70 -25.57
CA ALA A 223 -17.79 3.93 -25.37
C ALA A 223 -17.09 5.13 -26.04
N SER A 224 -17.85 6.13 -26.49
CA SER A 224 -17.28 7.40 -26.95
C SER A 224 -16.73 8.21 -25.77
N ALA A 225 -15.66 8.99 -25.98
CA ALA A 225 -15.11 9.86 -24.94
C ALA A 225 -16.15 10.89 -24.45
N ASP A 226 -16.98 11.39 -25.36
CA ASP A 226 -18.01 12.41 -25.12
C ASP A 226 -19.35 11.83 -24.63
N ASP A 227 -19.46 10.50 -24.52
CA ASP A 227 -20.69 9.86 -24.03
C ASP A 227 -20.82 9.99 -22.52
N ALA A 228 -21.51 11.05 -22.07
CA ALA A 228 -21.76 11.31 -20.66
C ALA A 228 -22.57 10.19 -19.96
N SER A 229 -23.22 9.28 -20.70
CA SER A 229 -23.99 8.16 -20.15
C SER A 229 -23.17 6.89 -19.94
N ALA A 230 -21.95 6.83 -20.48
CA ALA A 230 -21.10 5.65 -20.35
C ALA A 230 -20.77 5.37 -18.88
N PRO A 231 -20.88 4.11 -18.42
CA PRO A 231 -20.57 3.75 -17.04
C PRO A 231 -19.10 4.06 -16.75
N GLU A 232 -18.85 4.72 -15.62
CA GLU A 232 -17.52 5.17 -15.24
C GLU A 232 -16.97 4.34 -14.08
N THR A 233 -15.72 3.90 -14.22
CA THR A 233 -14.93 3.30 -13.15
C THR A 233 -13.80 4.25 -12.78
N VAL A 234 -13.69 4.58 -11.50
CA VAL A 234 -12.63 5.44 -10.97
C VAL A 234 -11.62 4.59 -10.21
N PHE A 235 -10.36 4.72 -10.60
CA PHE A 235 -9.22 4.19 -9.84
C PHE A 235 -8.55 5.34 -9.11
N THR A 236 -8.34 5.19 -7.79
CA THR A 236 -7.51 6.14 -7.03
C THR A 236 -6.13 5.53 -6.84
N THR A 237 -5.12 6.19 -7.40
CA THR A 237 -3.70 5.82 -7.20
C THR A 237 -3.06 6.81 -6.24
N ARG A 238 -2.52 6.31 -5.13
CA ARG A 238 -1.71 7.10 -4.21
C ARG A 238 -0.24 7.02 -4.62
N TRP A 239 0.27 8.12 -5.13
CA TRP A 239 1.71 8.31 -5.38
C TRP A 239 2.38 8.82 -4.12
N TYR A 240 3.65 8.47 -3.94
CA TYR A 240 4.41 8.89 -2.77
C TYR A 240 5.86 9.19 -3.09
N LEU A 241 6.41 10.18 -2.37
CA LEU A 241 7.84 10.45 -2.27
C LEU A 241 8.22 10.42 -0.79
N LYS A 242 8.88 9.33 -0.39
CA LYS A 242 9.29 9.09 0.99
C LYS A 242 10.77 9.38 1.13
N LEU A 243 11.16 10.12 2.18
CA LEU A 243 12.57 10.24 2.53
C LEU A 243 13.13 8.84 2.76
N ASN A 244 14.10 8.45 1.93
CA ASN A 244 14.92 7.30 2.20
C ASN A 244 15.94 7.79 3.21
N ALA A 245 15.55 7.80 4.48
CA ALA A 245 16.49 8.02 5.56
C ALA A 245 17.45 6.84 5.47
N VAL A 246 18.54 7.04 4.72
CA VAL A 246 19.57 6.08 4.38
C VAL A 246 19.78 5.15 5.56
N THR A 247 19.18 3.96 5.47
CA THR A 247 19.16 2.88 6.45
C THR A 247 18.78 3.35 7.85
N ASP A 248 17.72 2.81 8.43
CA ASP A 248 17.76 2.59 9.88
C ASP A 248 19.18 2.07 10.19
N PRO A 249 20.04 2.80 10.93
CA PRO A 249 21.45 2.47 11.00
C PRO A 249 21.69 1.09 11.64
N GLY A 250 20.68 0.51 12.31
CA GLY A 250 20.68 -0.89 12.76
C GLY A 250 20.28 -1.91 11.70
N PHE A 251 19.65 -1.50 10.60
CA PHE A 251 19.19 -2.41 9.56
C PHE A 251 20.33 -2.93 8.68
N VAL A 252 20.61 -4.22 8.82
CA VAL A 252 21.56 -4.96 7.97
C VAL A 252 20.85 -5.62 6.79
N ALA A 253 21.14 -5.14 5.57
CA ALA A 253 20.68 -5.77 4.33
C ALA A 253 21.25 -7.19 4.19
N ARG A 254 20.44 -8.14 3.72
CA ARG A 254 20.86 -9.54 3.58
C ARG A 254 20.55 -10.08 2.19
N THR A 255 21.48 -10.86 1.65
CA THR A 255 21.26 -11.64 0.43
C THR A 255 20.38 -12.85 0.74
N PRO A 256 19.55 -13.30 -0.22
CA PRO A 256 18.82 -14.54 -0.08
C PRO A 256 19.74 -15.74 0.15
N ILE A 257 19.28 -16.67 0.98
CA ILE A 257 19.86 -18.01 1.12
C ILE A 257 18.79 -19.02 0.75
N ASP A 258 19.15 -20.08 0.03
CA ASP A 258 18.16 -21.04 -0.50
C ASP A 258 17.40 -21.78 0.60
N ALA A 259 18.01 -21.93 1.77
CA ALA A 259 17.44 -22.63 2.92
C ALA A 259 16.25 -21.91 3.57
N VAL A 260 16.05 -20.61 3.33
CA VAL A 260 14.95 -19.85 3.97
C VAL A 260 14.12 -19.11 2.93
N GLY A 261 12.82 -19.38 2.94
CA GLY A 261 11.88 -18.77 2.01
C GLY A 261 11.52 -17.33 2.40
N PHE A 262 12.30 -16.37 1.92
CA PHE A 262 11.95 -14.95 1.99
C PHE A 262 11.52 -14.38 0.64
N PHE A 263 10.67 -13.35 0.67
CA PHE A 263 10.47 -12.43 -0.44
C PHE A 263 11.75 -11.64 -0.74
N LYS A 264 11.86 -11.16 -1.97
CA LYS A 264 13.10 -10.66 -2.55
C LYS A 264 12.88 -9.33 -3.27
N THR A 265 13.88 -8.45 -3.27
CA THR A 265 13.88 -7.23 -4.09
C THR A 265 14.03 -7.55 -5.57
N GLU A 266 13.50 -6.67 -6.42
CA GLU A 266 13.34 -6.91 -7.86
C GLU A 266 14.22 -6.02 -8.74
N ARG A 267 14.64 -4.83 -8.24
CA ARG A 267 15.30 -3.79 -9.07
C ARG A 267 16.80 -3.64 -8.86
N GLY A 268 17.33 -4.14 -7.74
CA GLY A 268 18.75 -4.04 -7.40
C GLY A 268 19.64 -4.92 -8.28
N SER A 269 20.92 -4.54 -8.45
CA SER A 269 21.92 -5.41 -9.08
C SER A 269 22.17 -6.68 -8.25
N GLU A 270 22.01 -6.56 -6.94
CA GLU A 270 22.01 -7.68 -6.01
C GLU A 270 20.62 -7.81 -5.39
N THR A 271 20.04 -8.99 -5.51
CA THR A 271 18.79 -9.31 -4.82
C THR A 271 19.00 -9.34 -3.31
N LYS A 272 18.10 -8.69 -2.56
CA LYS A 272 18.05 -8.69 -1.10
C LYS A 272 16.76 -9.35 -0.62
N ILE A 273 16.77 -9.95 0.57
CA ILE A 273 15.53 -10.37 1.21
C ILE A 273 14.75 -9.16 1.72
N THR A 274 13.43 -9.20 1.68
CA THR A 274 12.59 -8.12 2.22
C THR A 274 12.15 -8.43 3.64
N ARG A 275 12.34 -7.49 4.58
CA ARG A 275 11.90 -7.64 5.97
C ARG A 275 11.82 -6.29 6.68
N PHE A 276 11.04 -6.21 7.74
CA PHE A 276 11.09 -5.07 8.66
C PHE A 276 12.41 -5.03 9.45
N SER A 277 12.73 -3.83 9.98
CA SER A 277 13.76 -3.68 10.99
C SER A 277 13.24 -4.12 12.35
N ALA A 278 14.09 -4.80 13.12
CA ALA A 278 13.78 -5.17 14.50
C ALA A 278 14.09 -4.04 15.50
N ASP A 279 14.97 -3.10 15.12
CA ASP A 279 15.54 -2.10 16.03
C ASP A 279 14.78 -0.76 16.00
N ALA A 280 13.86 -0.58 15.04
CA ALA A 280 13.09 0.65 14.85
C ALA A 280 11.90 0.81 15.83
N GLY A 281 11.78 -0.09 16.80
CA GLY A 281 10.62 -0.18 17.70
C GLY A 281 9.48 -1.03 17.11
N PRO A 282 8.32 -1.08 17.79
CA PRO A 282 7.25 -1.96 17.36
C PRO A 282 6.64 -1.49 16.03
N ILE A 283 6.51 -2.43 15.10
CA ILE A 283 5.81 -2.25 13.83
C ILE A 283 4.33 -2.11 14.15
N LYS A 284 3.82 -0.88 14.02
CA LYS A 284 2.42 -0.56 14.33
C LYS A 284 1.52 -0.86 13.13
N TYR A 285 0.46 -1.61 13.39
CA TYR A 285 -0.65 -1.87 12.46
C TYR A 285 -1.93 -1.17 12.92
N TYR A 286 -2.73 -0.72 11.96
CA TYR A 286 -4.11 -0.29 12.20
C TYR A 286 -5.05 -1.36 11.64
N ILE A 287 -5.90 -1.94 12.49
CA ILE A 287 -6.84 -2.99 12.14
C ILE A 287 -8.21 -2.36 11.92
N LYS A 288 -8.69 -2.38 10.68
CA LYS A 288 -9.88 -1.63 10.26
C LYS A 288 -11.06 -2.53 9.98
N ASP A 289 -12.23 -2.06 10.40
CA ASP A 289 -13.55 -2.56 10.01
C ASP A 289 -13.82 -4.05 10.35
N VAL A 290 -12.98 -4.64 11.22
CA VAL A 290 -13.13 -6.03 11.69
C VAL A 290 -14.31 -6.11 12.67
N PRO A 291 -15.29 -7.00 12.43
CA PRO A 291 -16.41 -7.20 13.35
C PRO A 291 -15.95 -7.56 14.78
N ALA A 292 -16.66 -7.06 15.78
CA ALA A 292 -16.28 -7.18 17.20
C ALA A 292 -16.05 -8.64 17.63
N GLU A 293 -16.85 -9.57 17.12
CA GLU A 293 -16.77 -11.00 17.38
C GLU A 293 -15.45 -11.65 16.89
N PHE A 294 -14.73 -11.02 15.95
CA PHE A 294 -13.45 -11.51 15.45
C PHE A 294 -12.25 -10.70 15.95
N GLN A 295 -12.45 -9.58 16.63
CA GLN A 295 -11.34 -8.75 17.13
C GLN A 295 -10.41 -9.53 18.09
N ALA A 296 -10.98 -10.42 18.93
CA ALA A 296 -10.18 -11.27 19.81
C ALA A 296 -9.26 -12.24 19.04
N ALA A 297 -9.74 -12.80 17.93
CA ALA A 297 -8.94 -13.66 17.05
C ALA A 297 -7.80 -12.88 16.38
N PHE A 298 -8.09 -11.65 15.94
CA PHE A 298 -7.08 -10.77 15.34
C PHE A 298 -6.00 -10.39 16.36
N ALA A 299 -6.40 -10.02 17.58
CA ALA A 299 -5.47 -9.76 18.68
C ALA A 299 -4.58 -10.98 18.97
N ALA A 300 -5.16 -12.18 19.00
CA ALA A 300 -4.44 -13.43 19.24
C ALA A 300 -3.38 -13.73 18.18
N ALA A 301 -3.59 -13.36 16.91
CA ALA A 301 -2.57 -13.50 15.86
C ALA A 301 -1.35 -12.61 16.13
N PHE A 302 -1.56 -11.36 16.56
CA PHE A 302 -0.48 -10.46 16.95
C PHE A 302 0.26 -10.94 18.20
N ASP A 303 -0.47 -11.44 19.19
CA ASP A 303 0.11 -11.99 20.42
C ASP A 303 0.91 -13.27 20.15
N GLY A 304 0.44 -14.12 19.24
CA GLY A 304 1.17 -15.31 18.79
C GLY A 304 2.51 -14.96 18.14
N TRP A 305 2.51 -14.05 17.16
CA TRP A 305 3.75 -13.56 16.55
C TRP A 305 4.69 -12.90 17.56
N ASN A 306 4.17 -12.05 18.44
CA ASN A 306 4.98 -11.42 19.49
C ASN A 306 5.58 -12.45 20.45
N THR A 307 4.84 -13.50 20.81
CA THR A 307 5.35 -14.58 21.67
C THR A 307 6.58 -15.24 21.07
N GLU A 308 6.59 -15.51 19.77
CA GLU A 308 7.73 -16.14 19.10
C GLU A 308 8.86 -15.15 18.82
N LEU A 309 8.54 -13.95 18.31
CA LEU A 309 9.54 -12.95 17.94
C LEU A 309 10.26 -12.37 19.17
N GLN A 310 9.56 -12.19 20.28
CA GLN A 310 10.16 -11.66 21.51
C GLN A 310 11.26 -12.58 22.06
N LYS A 311 11.19 -13.90 21.82
CA LYS A 311 12.28 -14.84 22.17
C LYS A 311 13.57 -14.56 21.38
N LEU A 312 13.46 -13.96 20.20
CA LEU A 312 14.57 -13.65 19.30
C LEU A 312 15.09 -12.23 19.46
N VAL A 313 14.19 -11.25 19.63
CA VAL A 313 14.54 -9.82 19.63
C VAL A 313 14.50 -9.19 21.03
N GLY A 314 13.98 -9.87 22.04
CA GLY A 314 13.89 -9.40 23.44
C GLY A 314 12.64 -8.58 23.76
N ASP A 315 12.09 -7.87 22.77
CA ASP A 315 10.90 -7.01 22.92
C ASP A 315 9.74 -7.43 22.00
N LYS A 316 8.54 -6.90 22.26
CA LYS A 316 7.40 -7.07 21.34
C LYS A 316 7.68 -6.28 20.06
N LEU A 317 7.75 -6.98 18.93
CA LEU A 317 8.01 -6.38 17.63
C LEU A 317 6.75 -5.80 16.98
N LEU A 318 5.55 -6.27 17.34
CA LEU A 318 4.31 -5.89 16.68
C LEU A 318 3.37 -5.20 17.66
N SER A 319 2.74 -4.12 17.21
CA SER A 319 1.66 -3.44 17.94
C SER A 319 0.48 -3.20 17.01
N TYR A 320 -0.72 -3.11 17.57
CA TYR A 320 -1.94 -2.89 16.80
C TYR A 320 -2.88 -1.92 17.48
N GLU A 321 -3.77 -1.33 16.68
CA GLU A 321 -4.87 -0.49 17.13
C GLU A 321 -6.11 -0.79 16.27
N PHE A 322 -7.23 -1.14 16.90
CA PHE A 322 -8.50 -1.31 16.19
C PHE A 322 -9.10 0.06 15.84
N ILE A 323 -9.58 0.18 14.60
CA ILE A 323 -10.18 1.38 14.03
C ILE A 323 -11.56 1.03 13.50
N ASP A 324 -12.58 1.44 14.23
CA ASP A 324 -13.98 1.24 13.85
C ASP A 324 -14.42 2.22 12.76
N SER A 325 -15.53 1.90 12.09
CA SER A 325 -16.11 2.74 11.03
C SER A 325 -16.52 4.15 11.50
N GLY A 326 -16.79 4.32 12.79
CA GLY A 326 -17.10 5.59 13.43
C GLY A 326 -15.89 6.45 13.80
N ASP A 327 -14.66 5.93 13.75
CA ASP A 327 -13.44 6.69 14.05
C ASP A 327 -13.17 7.71 12.94
N ALA A 328 -12.91 8.97 13.32
CA ALA A 328 -12.62 10.05 12.38
C ALA A 328 -11.39 9.77 11.49
N ARG A 329 -10.42 8.99 12.00
CA ARG A 329 -9.21 8.57 11.28
C ARG A 329 -9.49 7.46 10.28
N SER A 330 -10.63 6.78 10.35
CA SER A 330 -10.95 5.66 9.46
C SER A 330 -10.85 6.05 7.98
N LYS A 331 -11.26 7.28 7.63
CA LYS A 331 -11.14 7.81 6.26
C LYS A 331 -9.71 8.15 5.83
N LEU A 332 -8.81 8.40 6.78
CA LEU A 332 -7.42 8.78 6.53
C LEU A 332 -6.50 7.56 6.43
N LEU A 333 -6.81 6.49 7.17
CA LEU A 333 -6.10 5.22 7.15
C LEU A 333 -6.58 4.38 5.96
N VAL A 334 -5.87 4.52 4.84
CA VAL A 334 -6.22 3.90 3.55
C VAL A 334 -5.23 2.76 3.25
N PRO A 335 -5.69 1.51 3.04
CA PRO A 335 -4.82 0.42 2.59
C PRO A 335 -4.02 0.83 1.34
N GLY A 336 -2.71 0.61 1.36
CA GLY A 336 -1.78 1.04 0.32
C GLY A 336 -1.12 2.40 0.58
N ASP A 337 -1.53 3.14 1.61
CA ASP A 337 -0.77 4.29 2.08
C ASP A 337 0.51 3.85 2.80
N VAL A 338 1.67 4.14 2.21
CA VAL A 338 2.98 3.72 2.72
C VAL A 338 3.40 4.35 4.05
N ARG A 339 2.58 5.25 4.61
CA ARG A 339 2.80 5.85 5.94
C ARG A 339 2.27 5.00 7.08
N TYR A 340 1.46 3.98 6.79
CA TYR A 340 0.80 3.14 7.79
C TYR A 340 0.87 1.68 7.38
N ASN A 341 0.97 0.77 8.36
CA ASN A 341 0.66 -0.63 8.12
C ASN A 341 -0.81 -0.86 8.45
N ILE A 342 -1.56 -1.53 7.57
CA ILE A 342 -3.01 -1.64 7.70
C ILE A 342 -3.45 -3.08 7.49
N VAL A 343 -4.22 -3.61 8.43
CA VAL A 343 -5.05 -4.80 8.26
C VAL A 343 -6.46 -4.32 7.99
N ALA A 344 -7.05 -4.69 6.86
CA ALA A 344 -8.40 -4.27 6.50
C ALA A 344 -9.30 -5.47 6.24
N TRP A 345 -10.42 -5.49 6.95
CA TRP A 345 -11.58 -6.27 6.55
C TRP A 345 -12.15 -5.64 5.27
N ASP A 346 -11.89 -6.25 4.11
CA ASP A 346 -12.16 -5.59 2.83
C ASP A 346 -13.66 -5.60 2.52
N LEU A 347 -14.26 -4.42 2.71
CA LEU A 347 -15.66 -4.12 2.40
C LEU A 347 -15.84 -3.50 1.01
N VAL A 348 -14.75 -3.18 0.33
CA VAL A 348 -14.77 -2.28 -0.83
C VAL A 348 -14.79 -3.06 -2.13
N ASN A 349 -13.90 -4.04 -2.28
CA ASN A 349 -13.73 -4.75 -3.54
C ASN A 349 -13.87 -6.25 -3.35
N LYS A 350 -14.62 -6.89 -4.24
CA LYS A 350 -14.65 -8.35 -4.35
C LYS A 350 -13.41 -8.84 -5.10
N ALA A 351 -12.70 -9.82 -4.56
CA ALA A 351 -11.52 -10.43 -5.16
C ALA A 351 -11.50 -11.96 -4.93
N PRO A 352 -10.73 -12.74 -5.71
CA PRO A 352 -10.76 -14.21 -5.65
C PRO A 352 -9.87 -14.84 -4.55
N TYR A 353 -9.17 -14.02 -3.75
CA TYR A 353 -8.35 -14.44 -2.61
C TYR A 353 -9.12 -14.37 -1.29
N GLY A 354 -8.72 -15.14 -0.28
CA GLY A 354 -9.24 -15.05 1.09
C GLY A 354 -8.49 -13.99 1.89
N GLY A 355 -7.18 -14.15 1.96
CA GLY A 355 -6.21 -13.20 2.50
C GLY A 355 -5.22 -12.73 1.43
N LEU A 356 -4.68 -11.53 1.62
CA LEU A 356 -3.63 -10.96 0.78
C LEU A 356 -2.74 -10.01 1.59
N GLY A 357 -1.48 -10.38 1.82
CA GLY A 357 -0.54 -9.71 2.72
C GLY A 357 0.69 -9.08 2.04
N PRO A 358 0.54 -8.08 1.15
CA PRO A 358 1.66 -7.51 0.42
C PRO A 358 2.43 -6.50 1.26
N SER A 359 3.74 -6.45 1.02
CA SER A 359 4.62 -5.44 1.60
C SER A 359 5.38 -4.66 0.54
N VAL A 360 5.80 -3.46 0.96
CA VAL A 360 6.59 -2.53 0.16
C VAL A 360 7.93 -2.32 0.85
N ALA A 361 9.00 -2.63 0.12
CA ALA A 361 10.37 -2.58 0.62
C ALA A 361 11.25 -1.72 -0.27
N ASP A 362 12.26 -1.08 0.35
CA ASP A 362 13.34 -0.44 -0.37
C ASP A 362 14.07 -1.47 -1.23
N GLN A 363 14.13 -1.22 -2.53
CA GLN A 363 14.69 -2.16 -3.50
C GLN A 363 16.22 -2.27 -3.43
N LEU A 364 16.91 -1.32 -2.78
CA LEU A 364 18.36 -1.36 -2.57
C LEU A 364 18.74 -2.14 -1.30
N THR A 365 17.97 -1.99 -0.22
CA THR A 365 18.33 -2.56 1.10
C THR A 365 17.52 -3.80 1.46
N GLY A 366 16.30 -3.94 0.93
CA GLY A 366 15.32 -4.94 1.38
C GLY A 366 14.57 -4.54 2.65
N GLN A 367 14.73 -3.31 3.16
CA GLN A 367 13.98 -2.88 4.34
C GLN A 367 12.52 -2.63 3.96
N THR A 368 11.60 -3.41 4.55
CA THR A 368 10.17 -3.18 4.48
C THR A 368 9.81 -1.93 5.29
N PHE A 369 9.07 -1.01 4.67
CA PHE A 369 8.62 0.23 5.31
C PHE A 369 7.10 0.41 5.33
N ALA A 370 6.37 -0.43 4.58
CA ALA A 370 4.91 -0.49 4.62
C ALA A 370 4.41 -1.91 4.34
N ALA A 371 3.34 -2.28 5.00
CA ALA A 371 2.70 -3.59 4.89
C ALA A 371 1.18 -3.44 4.92
N ASN A 372 0.49 -4.25 4.13
CA ASN A 372 -0.97 -4.30 4.13
C ASN A 372 -1.42 -5.74 4.28
N ILE A 373 -2.62 -5.94 4.82
CA ILE A 373 -3.35 -7.20 4.80
C ILE A 373 -4.78 -6.89 4.40
N LEU A 374 -5.26 -7.51 3.34
CA LEU A 374 -6.67 -7.49 2.94
C LEU A 374 -7.28 -8.85 3.23
N ILE A 375 -8.43 -8.85 3.90
CA ILE A 375 -9.20 -10.06 4.19
C ILE A 375 -10.57 -9.92 3.53
N GLN A 376 -10.95 -10.85 2.65
CA GLN A 376 -12.29 -10.89 2.00
C GLN A 376 -13.38 -11.38 2.97
N GLY A 377 -13.43 -10.78 4.15
CA GLY A 377 -14.18 -11.25 5.30
C GLY A 377 -15.68 -11.46 5.06
N PRO A 378 -16.43 -10.53 4.44
CA PRO A 378 -17.85 -10.76 4.17
C PRO A 378 -18.10 -11.97 3.26
N HIS A 379 -17.23 -12.18 2.26
CA HIS A 379 -17.37 -13.28 1.33
C HIS A 379 -16.98 -14.63 1.96
N ILE A 380 -15.92 -14.64 2.78
CA ILE A 380 -15.55 -15.80 3.61
C ILE A 380 -16.69 -16.17 4.55
N ILE A 381 -17.28 -15.21 5.26
CA ILE A 381 -18.43 -15.47 6.16
C ILE A 381 -19.58 -16.09 5.38
N GLU A 382 -19.96 -15.51 4.24
CA GLU A 382 -21.05 -16.04 3.41
C GLU A 382 -20.78 -17.50 2.99
N LEU A 383 -19.55 -17.79 2.56
CA LEU A 383 -19.11 -19.11 2.12
C LEU A 383 -19.20 -20.13 3.27
N TYR A 384 -18.66 -19.78 4.43
CA TYR A 384 -18.65 -20.67 5.59
C TYR A 384 -20.04 -20.84 6.21
N GLN A 385 -20.90 -19.82 6.21
CA GLN A 385 -22.29 -19.97 6.64
C GLN A 385 -23.04 -21.00 5.80
N LYS A 386 -22.84 -20.98 4.46
CA LYS A 386 -23.40 -21.99 3.56
C LYS A 386 -22.88 -23.39 3.87
N TRP A 387 -21.58 -23.51 4.16
CA TRP A 387 -21.00 -24.80 4.55
C TRP A 387 -21.62 -25.36 5.83
N PHE A 388 -21.65 -24.55 6.90
CA PHE A 388 -22.18 -24.98 8.19
C PHE A 388 -23.66 -25.36 8.10
N ALA A 389 -24.47 -24.59 7.37
CA ALA A 389 -25.89 -24.92 7.16
C ALA A 389 -26.08 -26.27 6.42
N ALA A 390 -25.26 -26.55 5.40
CA ALA A 390 -25.28 -27.84 4.71
C ALA A 390 -24.84 -28.99 5.64
N SER A 391 -23.81 -28.76 6.46
CA SER A 391 -23.33 -29.75 7.42
C SER A 391 -24.36 -30.07 8.51
N ASP A 392 -25.05 -29.05 9.04
CA ASP A 392 -26.10 -29.25 10.05
C ASP A 392 -27.24 -30.12 9.50
N THR A 393 -27.63 -29.84 8.25
CA THR A 393 -28.65 -30.62 7.55
C THR A 393 -28.17 -32.06 7.29
N ALA A 394 -26.92 -32.24 6.88
CA ALA A 394 -26.32 -33.55 6.68
C ALA A 394 -26.27 -34.37 7.99
N GLN A 395 -25.92 -33.74 9.11
CA GLN A 395 -25.93 -34.39 10.43
C GLN A 395 -27.34 -34.81 10.84
N ALA A 396 -28.36 -33.99 10.58
CA ALA A 396 -29.75 -34.34 10.85
C ALA A 396 -30.22 -35.55 10.01
N LEU A 397 -29.83 -35.61 8.73
CA LEU A 397 -30.10 -36.74 7.84
C LEU A 397 -29.43 -38.03 8.33
N ILE A 398 -28.16 -37.96 8.75
CA ILE A 398 -27.44 -39.09 9.34
C ILE A 398 -28.15 -39.59 10.61
N ALA A 399 -28.61 -38.67 11.47
CA ALA A 399 -29.30 -39.02 12.72
C ALA A 399 -30.62 -39.80 12.49
N ILE A 400 -31.27 -39.63 11.34
CA ILE A 400 -32.47 -40.39 10.94
C ILE A 400 -32.17 -41.57 10.01
N GLY A 401 -30.90 -41.98 9.88
CA GLY A 401 -30.48 -43.12 9.07
C GLY A 401 -30.40 -42.86 7.56
N GLN A 402 -30.42 -41.59 7.13
CA GLN A 402 -30.35 -41.18 5.72
C GLN A 402 -28.93 -40.74 5.32
N ALA A 403 -27.94 -41.60 5.55
CA ALA A 403 -26.54 -41.29 5.26
C ALA A 403 -26.29 -40.98 3.77
N ASP A 404 -26.87 -41.74 2.84
CA ASP A 404 -26.71 -41.49 1.40
C ASP A 404 -27.23 -40.10 0.97
N SER A 405 -28.33 -39.64 1.57
CA SER A 405 -28.87 -38.30 1.30
C SER A 405 -27.98 -37.20 1.88
N ALA A 406 -27.36 -37.45 3.04
CA ALA A 406 -26.38 -36.53 3.63
C ALA A 406 -25.14 -36.38 2.73
N ASP A 407 -24.62 -37.49 2.21
CA ASP A 407 -23.47 -37.50 1.30
C ASP A 407 -23.80 -36.79 -0.02
N GLN A 408 -24.99 -37.01 -0.58
CA GLN A 408 -25.45 -36.32 -1.77
C GLN A 408 -25.55 -34.80 -1.57
N LEU A 409 -26.08 -34.37 -0.42
CA LEU A 409 -26.19 -32.96 -0.05
C LEU A 409 -24.80 -32.31 0.03
N LEU A 410 -23.88 -32.88 0.80
CA LEU A 410 -22.52 -32.34 0.96
C LEU A 410 -21.78 -32.29 -0.37
N ALA A 411 -21.90 -33.34 -1.19
CA ALA A 411 -21.29 -33.37 -2.52
C ALA A 411 -21.89 -32.31 -3.46
N GLN A 412 -23.19 -32.04 -3.37
CA GLN A 412 -23.85 -30.98 -4.13
C GLN A 412 -23.36 -29.59 -3.68
N THR A 413 -23.37 -29.31 -2.37
CA THR A 413 -22.89 -28.03 -1.83
C THR A 413 -21.44 -27.78 -2.22
N LYS A 414 -20.57 -28.81 -2.13
CA LYS A 414 -19.17 -28.72 -2.55
C LYS A 414 -19.05 -28.34 -4.03
N ARG A 415 -19.85 -28.93 -4.92
CA ARG A 415 -19.85 -28.58 -6.35
C ARG A 415 -20.33 -27.15 -6.61
N GLU A 416 -21.38 -26.70 -5.93
CA GLU A 416 -21.93 -25.34 -6.09
C GLU A 416 -20.92 -24.27 -5.63
N VAL A 417 -20.26 -24.52 -4.50
CA VAL A 417 -19.18 -23.69 -3.98
C VAL A 417 -17.99 -23.68 -4.93
N GLN A 418 -17.50 -24.85 -5.37
CA GLN A 418 -16.40 -24.94 -6.32
C GLN A 418 -16.71 -24.22 -7.64
N ALA A 419 -17.94 -24.33 -8.14
CA ALA A 419 -18.38 -23.60 -9.33
C ALA A 419 -18.37 -22.08 -9.12
N SER A 420 -18.82 -21.62 -7.94
CA SER A 420 -18.82 -20.20 -7.57
C SER A 420 -17.39 -19.64 -7.45
N LEU A 421 -16.48 -20.39 -6.82
CA LEU A 421 -15.06 -20.04 -6.69
C LEU A 421 -14.32 -20.11 -8.03
N ALA A 422 -14.65 -21.06 -8.89
CA ALA A 422 -14.11 -21.13 -10.24
C ALA A 422 -14.57 -19.94 -11.09
N ALA A 423 -15.83 -19.51 -10.95
CA ALA A 423 -16.32 -18.29 -11.58
C ALA A 423 -15.58 -17.05 -11.08
N LEU A 424 -15.29 -16.99 -9.78
CA LEU A 424 -14.47 -15.92 -9.16
C LEU A 424 -13.06 -15.84 -9.74
N LYS A 425 -12.37 -16.99 -9.85
CA LYS A 425 -11.00 -17.06 -10.37
C LYS A 425 -10.90 -16.83 -11.88
N LYS A 426 -11.92 -17.23 -12.63
CA LYS A 426 -11.97 -17.02 -14.09
C LYS A 426 -12.19 -15.56 -14.46
N GLY A 427 -12.70 -14.77 -13.52
CA GLY A 427 -12.99 -13.37 -13.75
C GLY A 427 -14.15 -13.13 -14.71
N SER A 428 -14.55 -11.87 -14.87
CA SER A 428 -15.62 -11.44 -15.79
C SER A 428 -15.18 -11.33 -17.26
N SER A 429 -13.88 -11.19 -17.51
CA SER A 429 -13.31 -10.92 -18.83
C SER A 429 -12.71 -12.15 -19.52
N GLY A 430 -12.54 -13.27 -18.81
CA GLY A 430 -11.79 -14.44 -19.30
C GLY A 430 -10.34 -14.13 -19.67
N ALA A 431 -9.83 -12.96 -19.29
CA ALA A 431 -8.46 -12.55 -19.52
C ALA A 431 -7.54 -13.33 -18.57
N GLY A 432 -6.39 -13.79 -19.09
CA GLY A 432 -5.33 -14.36 -18.26
C GLY A 432 -4.75 -13.33 -17.28
N LYS A 433 -3.60 -13.65 -16.65
CA LYS A 433 -2.89 -12.73 -15.75
C LYS A 433 -2.79 -11.33 -16.36
N ILE A 434 -3.22 -10.32 -15.60
CA ILE A 434 -3.14 -8.92 -15.99
C ILE A 434 -1.69 -8.50 -15.80
N GLN A 435 -0.96 -8.36 -16.91
CA GLN A 435 0.40 -7.85 -16.88
C GLN A 435 0.40 -6.36 -17.18
N LEU A 436 0.88 -5.59 -16.21
CA LEU A 436 0.92 -4.15 -16.26
C LEU A 436 2.37 -3.70 -16.34
N SER A 437 2.76 -3.10 -17.46
CA SER A 437 4.10 -2.54 -17.61
C SER A 437 4.10 -1.24 -18.40
N ALA A 438 4.84 -0.28 -17.90
CA ALA A 438 5.22 0.87 -18.70
C ALA A 438 6.56 0.51 -19.40
N GLY A 439 6.49 0.26 -20.71
CA GLY A 439 7.63 -0.20 -21.51
C GLY A 439 8.17 -1.57 -21.06
N LYS A 440 9.44 -1.85 -21.38
CA LYS A 440 10.10 -3.15 -21.10
C LYS A 440 10.73 -3.26 -19.71
N LYS A 441 10.90 -2.14 -18.98
CA LYS A 441 11.72 -2.06 -17.75
C LYS A 441 10.94 -1.71 -16.49
N LEU A 442 9.72 -1.20 -16.62
CA LEU A 442 8.88 -0.79 -15.49
C LEU A 442 7.66 -1.71 -15.41
N ALA A 443 7.89 -2.92 -14.89
CA ALA A 443 6.80 -3.81 -14.50
C ALA A 443 6.20 -3.34 -13.17
N PHE A 444 4.87 -3.40 -13.10
CA PHE A 444 4.09 -3.11 -11.91
C PHE A 444 3.59 -4.43 -11.36
N ARG A 445 3.46 -4.52 -10.03
CA ARG A 445 3.07 -5.75 -9.36
C ARG A 445 1.57 -5.73 -9.15
N VAL A 446 0.86 -6.57 -9.88
CA VAL A 446 -0.50 -6.94 -9.50
C VAL A 446 -0.38 -7.97 -8.38
N VAL A 447 -0.27 -7.48 -7.14
CA VAL A 447 0.11 -8.28 -5.97
C VAL A 447 -0.83 -9.46 -5.73
N SER A 448 -2.12 -9.34 -6.08
CA SER A 448 -3.10 -10.43 -5.97
C SER A 448 -2.90 -11.56 -6.98
N GLN A 449 -2.01 -11.42 -7.97
CA GLN A 449 -1.72 -12.44 -8.98
C GLN A 449 -0.34 -13.11 -8.78
N LEU A 450 0.34 -12.74 -7.69
CA LEU A 450 1.59 -13.32 -7.25
C LEU A 450 1.27 -14.59 -6.42
N PRO A 451 1.55 -15.81 -6.93
CA PRO A 451 1.21 -17.06 -6.24
C PRO A 451 1.80 -17.20 -4.84
N GLU A 452 2.86 -16.45 -4.56
CA GLU A 452 3.55 -16.42 -3.27
C GLU A 452 2.91 -15.52 -2.21
N LEU A 453 1.86 -14.76 -2.56
CA LEU A 453 1.12 -13.84 -1.67
C LEU A 453 -0.39 -14.10 -1.59
N GLU A 454 -0.92 -14.94 -2.47
CA GLU A 454 -2.37 -15.21 -2.55
C GLU A 454 -2.74 -16.44 -1.69
N ASP A 455 -3.54 -16.22 -0.65
CA ASP A 455 -4.23 -17.30 0.05
C ASP A 455 -5.62 -17.51 -0.58
N PRO A 456 -5.96 -18.70 -1.10
CA PRO A 456 -7.27 -18.94 -1.68
C PRO A 456 -8.42 -18.75 -0.67
N LEU A 457 -9.59 -18.33 -1.16
CA LEU A 457 -10.84 -18.28 -0.37
C LEU A 457 -11.25 -19.63 0.27
N MET A 458 -10.68 -20.73 -0.20
CA MET A 458 -11.02 -22.09 0.20
C MET A 458 -9.78 -22.97 0.09
N ASP A 459 -9.47 -23.66 1.18
CA ASP A 459 -8.45 -24.70 1.21
C ASP A 459 -8.95 -26.05 0.69
N ARG A 460 -8.03 -26.96 0.41
CA ARG A 460 -8.34 -28.28 -0.16
C ARG A 460 -9.28 -29.14 0.72
N ASN A 461 -9.30 -28.89 2.04
CA ASN A 461 -10.07 -29.65 3.02
C ASN A 461 -11.29 -28.90 3.57
N ASP A 462 -11.45 -27.61 3.24
CA ASP A 462 -12.68 -26.90 3.54
C ASP A 462 -13.82 -27.58 2.75
N PHE A 463 -14.98 -27.75 3.36
CA PHE A 463 -16.13 -28.50 2.78
C PHE A 463 -16.05 -30.03 2.85
N ASP A 464 -15.18 -30.61 3.68
CA ASP A 464 -15.35 -31.99 4.14
C ASP A 464 -16.32 -32.05 5.35
N ALA A 465 -16.56 -33.25 5.91
CA ALA A 465 -17.43 -33.38 7.07
C ALA A 465 -16.84 -32.63 8.28
N LEU A 466 -17.61 -31.71 8.87
CA LEU A 466 -17.18 -30.98 10.06
C LEU A 466 -16.99 -31.94 11.24
N PRO A 467 -15.93 -31.78 12.05
CA PRO A 467 -15.80 -32.51 13.30
C PRO A 467 -17.02 -32.26 14.20
N THR A 468 -17.49 -33.28 14.90
CA THR A 468 -18.63 -33.17 15.80
C THR A 468 -18.34 -32.16 16.92
N GLY A 469 -19.34 -31.31 17.21
CA GLY A 469 -19.27 -30.33 18.31
C GLY A 469 -18.81 -28.92 17.93
N TYR A 470 -18.51 -28.65 16.66
CA TYR A 470 -18.21 -27.29 16.19
C TYR A 470 -19.43 -26.62 15.56
N SER A 471 -19.69 -25.39 15.99
CA SER A 471 -20.60 -24.44 15.33
C SER A 471 -19.79 -23.40 14.55
N PHE A 472 -20.46 -22.67 13.63
CA PHE A 472 -19.85 -21.55 12.91
C PHE A 472 -19.21 -20.55 13.88
N ALA A 473 -19.93 -20.20 14.95
CA ALA A 473 -19.47 -19.23 15.95
C ALA A 473 -18.22 -19.70 16.72
N SER A 474 -18.06 -21.01 16.95
CA SER A 474 -16.85 -21.56 17.59
C SER A 474 -15.68 -21.77 16.62
N TYR A 475 -15.96 -21.95 15.32
CA TYR A 475 -14.95 -22.27 14.32
C TYR A 475 -14.29 -20.99 13.74
N MET A 476 -15.11 -20.01 13.35
CA MET A 476 -14.63 -18.86 12.58
C MET A 476 -13.58 -17.99 13.29
N PRO A 477 -13.60 -17.80 14.63
CA PRO A 477 -12.51 -17.11 15.31
C PRO A 477 -11.15 -17.78 15.07
N GLY A 478 -11.07 -19.11 15.13
CA GLY A 478 -9.83 -19.85 14.87
C GLY A 478 -9.37 -19.72 13.41
N TYR A 479 -10.31 -19.79 12.46
CA TYR A 479 -10.01 -19.57 11.04
C TYR A 479 -9.41 -18.18 10.77
N PHE A 480 -10.04 -17.11 11.29
CA PHE A 480 -9.55 -15.76 11.08
C PHE A 480 -8.22 -15.49 11.80
N GLN A 481 -7.98 -16.12 12.95
CA GLN A 481 -6.68 -16.07 13.61
C GLN A 481 -5.59 -16.72 12.76
N ASP A 482 -5.84 -17.91 12.19
CA ASP A 482 -4.88 -18.63 11.34
C ASP A 482 -4.55 -17.83 10.08
N MET A 483 -5.58 -17.40 9.35
CA MET A 483 -5.44 -16.60 8.14
C MET A 483 -4.66 -15.30 8.42
N LEU A 484 -5.02 -14.54 9.46
CA LEU A 484 -4.27 -13.33 9.77
C LEU A 484 -2.82 -13.62 10.16
N THR A 485 -2.57 -14.70 10.93
CA THR A 485 -1.21 -15.11 11.28
C THR A 485 -0.39 -15.39 10.03
N HIS A 486 -0.96 -16.12 9.07
CA HIS A 486 -0.36 -16.42 7.77
C HIS A 486 -0.01 -15.14 6.99
N GLU A 487 -0.96 -14.23 6.81
CA GLU A 487 -0.75 -12.97 6.09
C GLU A 487 0.26 -12.03 6.78
N MET A 488 0.31 -12.06 8.11
CA MET A 488 1.35 -11.36 8.87
C MET A 488 2.74 -11.95 8.61
N GLY A 489 2.85 -13.27 8.42
CA GLY A 489 4.08 -13.93 7.99
C GLY A 489 4.60 -13.34 6.67
N HIS A 490 3.72 -13.08 5.71
CA HIS A 490 4.11 -12.43 4.45
C HIS A 490 4.67 -11.04 4.64
N ASN A 491 4.03 -10.24 5.49
CA ASN A 491 4.51 -8.91 5.82
C ASN A 491 5.85 -8.91 6.56
N LEU A 492 6.13 -9.94 7.36
CA LEU A 492 7.43 -10.17 7.98
C LEU A 492 8.51 -10.66 6.99
N GLY A 493 8.14 -10.90 5.74
CA GLY A 493 9.03 -11.26 4.64
C GLY A 493 9.01 -12.73 4.26
N LEU A 494 8.19 -13.56 4.92
CA LEU A 494 8.19 -15.02 4.76
C LEU A 494 7.28 -15.46 3.60
N ARG A 495 7.69 -16.47 2.83
CA ARG A 495 6.86 -17.10 1.78
C ARG A 495 5.93 -18.18 2.36
N HIS A 496 5.02 -18.72 1.54
CA HIS A 496 3.96 -19.72 1.83
C HIS A 496 4.35 -21.07 2.51
N ASN A 497 5.44 -21.15 3.27
CA ASN A 497 5.95 -22.39 3.85
C ASN A 497 5.98 -22.40 5.40
N PHE A 498 5.14 -21.59 6.06
CA PHE A 498 5.06 -21.55 7.54
C PHE A 498 3.80 -22.17 8.13
N ARG A 499 3.02 -22.91 7.33
CA ARG A 499 1.87 -23.69 7.81
C ARG A 499 2.22 -24.84 8.78
N GLY A 500 3.41 -24.80 9.39
CA GLY A 500 3.90 -25.73 10.41
C GLY A 500 4.50 -25.09 11.67
N THR A 501 4.42 -23.77 11.92
CA THR A 501 5.09 -23.19 13.12
C THR A 501 4.21 -22.76 14.29
N LEU A 502 2.88 -22.79 14.15
CA LEU A 502 1.97 -22.65 15.32
C LEU A 502 1.71 -23.97 16.06
N GLY A 503 2.43 -25.04 15.72
CA GLY A 503 2.32 -26.35 16.38
C GLY A 503 3.57 -27.23 16.31
N ALA A 504 4.72 -26.71 15.88
CA ALA A 504 5.96 -27.49 15.89
C ALA A 504 6.51 -27.60 17.32
N ALA A 505 6.28 -28.76 17.94
CA ALA A 505 7.15 -29.22 19.01
C ALA A 505 8.53 -29.57 18.43
N ASP A 506 9.59 -29.40 19.22
CA ASP A 506 10.96 -29.72 18.83
C ASP A 506 11.05 -31.15 18.22
N GLY A 507 11.42 -31.24 16.94
CA GLY A 507 11.71 -32.49 16.24
C GLY A 507 10.70 -32.98 15.19
N ALA A 508 9.64 -32.24 14.89
CA ALA A 508 8.76 -32.60 13.76
C ALA A 508 9.39 -32.18 12.41
N PRO A 509 9.41 -33.05 11.38
CA PRO A 509 9.95 -32.70 10.07
C PRO A 509 9.07 -31.66 9.37
N ALA A 510 9.71 -30.62 8.82
CA ALA A 510 9.04 -29.63 7.99
C ALA A 510 8.47 -30.30 6.73
N GLN A 511 7.18 -30.09 6.46
CA GLN A 511 6.54 -30.39 5.16
C GLN A 511 6.22 -29.10 4.43
#